data_AF-A0A958FRJ4-F1
#
_entry.id   AF-A0A958FRJ4-F1
#
_cell.length_a   1.000
_cell.length_b   1.000
_cell.length_c   1.000
_cell.angle_alpha   90.00
_cell.angle_beta   90.00
_cell.angle_gamma   90.00
#
_symmetry.space_group_name_H-M   'P 1'
#
loop_
_entity.id
_entity.type
_entity.pdbx_description
1 polymer ?
#
loop_
_entity_poly.entity_id
_entity_poly.type
_entity_poly.pdbx_seq_one_letter_code
_entity_poly.pdbx_strand_id
1 'polypeptide(L)'
;MNGTIGAKLRSGILCFILLICATGTTSAQWNWWNFYDISYQFSPSENASRSLKNGAFVLGQYDLFTSYNIDNRIEVLAELVFEAPGGELEVDLERLLISYTFIDLLTLEVGRGHSPLGYYGNTFHHGRQLESTINRPLILEFEDEGGLVPAHNVGMWLRGFTAGNAGVMDYTIGVANGQQIDADHGELALNLNEDDNPNKILFGKL
;
A
#
# COMPACT_ATOMS: atom_id res chain seq x y z
N MET A 1 -4.97 14.94 -27.49
CA MET A 1 -4.26 13.81 -26.87
C MET A 1 -4.91 13.61 -25.51
N ASN A 2 -5.94 12.76 -25.47
CA ASN A 2 -6.71 12.44 -24.28
C ASN A 2 -6.18 11.11 -23.74
N GLY A 3 -5.39 11.15 -22.67
CA GLY A 3 -5.00 9.98 -21.90
C GLY A 3 -5.88 9.91 -20.66
N THR A 4 -7.05 9.29 -20.78
CA THR A 4 -7.92 9.02 -19.64
C THR A 4 -7.54 7.65 -19.08
N ILE A 5 -6.66 7.61 -18.08
CA ILE A 5 -6.48 6.41 -17.25
C ILE A 5 -7.52 6.51 -16.14
N GLY A 6 -8.77 6.21 -16.49
CA GLY A 6 -9.83 6.05 -15.52
C GLY A 6 -9.68 4.69 -14.85
N ALA A 7 -9.28 4.66 -13.58
CA ALA A 7 -9.50 3.50 -12.75
C ALA A 7 -11.02 3.30 -12.65
N LYS A 8 -11.56 2.40 -13.47
CA LYS A 8 -12.93 1.92 -13.33
C LYS A 8 -13.03 1.23 -11.98
N LEU A 9 -13.52 1.94 -10.98
CA LEU A 9 -14.03 1.38 -9.75
C LEU A 9 -15.17 0.42 -10.13
N ARG A 10 -14.85 -0.85 -10.38
CA ARG A 10 -15.88 -1.87 -10.58
C ARG A 10 -16.56 -2.04 -9.23
N SER A 11 -17.88 -2.03 -9.23
CA SER A 11 -18.77 -2.18 -8.07
C SER A 11 -18.49 -3.39 -7.15
N GLY A 12 -17.52 -4.24 -7.50
CA GLY A 12 -17.08 -5.39 -6.72
C GLY A 12 -16.29 -5.04 -5.46
N ILE A 13 -15.47 -3.97 -5.45
CA ILE A 13 -14.61 -3.64 -4.29
C ILE A 13 -15.46 -3.19 -3.09
N LEU A 14 -16.42 -2.29 -3.30
CA LEU A 14 -17.38 -1.88 -2.27
C LEU A 14 -18.23 -3.07 -1.79
N CYS A 15 -18.59 -3.97 -2.71
CA CYS A 15 -19.38 -5.15 -2.39
C CYS A 15 -18.60 -6.20 -1.58
N PHE A 16 -17.27 -6.30 -1.76
CA PHE A 16 -16.39 -7.17 -0.99
C PHE A 16 -16.25 -6.71 0.46
N ILE A 17 -16.09 -5.41 0.69
CA ILE A 17 -16.01 -4.83 2.04
C ILE A 17 -17.33 -5.04 2.80
N LEU A 18 -18.48 -4.88 2.12
CA LEU A 18 -19.80 -5.14 2.69
C LEU A 18 -20.10 -6.63 2.93
N LEU A 19 -19.52 -7.54 2.14
CA LEU A 19 -19.73 -8.99 2.31
C LEU A 19 -19.03 -9.52 3.58
N ILE A 20 -17.90 -8.92 3.95
CA ILE A 20 -17.14 -9.27 5.15
C ILE A 20 -17.94 -8.93 6.43
N CYS A 21 -18.82 -7.92 6.41
CA CYS A 21 -19.75 -7.66 7.51
C CYS A 21 -20.77 -8.79 7.77
N ALA A 22 -21.06 -9.63 6.79
CA ALA A 22 -22.21 -10.54 6.82
C ALA A 22 -21.90 -11.93 7.40
N THR A 23 -20.63 -12.25 7.69
CA THR A 23 -20.26 -13.52 8.32
C THR A 23 -20.50 -13.44 9.83
N GLY A 24 -21.60 -14.03 10.30
CA GLY A 24 -22.06 -14.02 11.69
C GLY A 24 -21.21 -14.87 12.66
N THR A 25 -19.89 -14.71 12.67
CA THR A 25 -19.03 -15.31 13.69
C THR A 25 -19.01 -14.43 14.95
N THR A 26 -19.17 -15.05 16.12
CA THR A 26 -19.24 -14.36 17.41
C THR A 26 -17.89 -13.82 17.90
N SER A 27 -16.81 -14.10 17.18
CA SER A 27 -15.43 -13.65 17.46
C SER A 27 -14.91 -12.66 16.42
N ALA A 28 -15.75 -12.24 15.47
CA ALA A 28 -15.33 -11.28 14.46
C ALA A 28 -15.00 -9.93 15.10
N GLN A 29 -13.78 -9.46 14.89
CA GLN A 29 -13.35 -8.12 15.30
C GLN A 29 -13.03 -7.31 14.06
N TRP A 30 -13.69 -6.15 13.94
CA TRP A 30 -13.42 -5.19 12.90
C TRP A 30 -12.67 -4.00 13.48
N ASN A 31 -11.55 -3.65 12.87
CA ASN A 31 -10.73 -2.52 13.27
C ASN A 31 -10.63 -1.51 12.12
N TRP A 32 -10.53 -0.25 12.50
CA TRP A 32 -10.48 0.88 11.59
C TRP A 32 -9.46 1.89 12.11
N TRP A 33 -8.54 2.31 11.24
CA TRP A 33 -7.59 3.37 11.51
C TRP A 33 -7.51 4.28 10.30
N ASN A 34 -7.33 5.57 10.53
CA ASN A 34 -7.28 6.51 9.43
C ASN A 34 -6.30 7.62 9.74
N PHE A 35 -5.65 8.10 8.69
CA PHE A 35 -4.75 9.24 8.73
C PHE A 35 -5.18 10.28 7.70
N TYR A 36 -4.94 11.55 8.02
CA TYR A 36 -5.24 12.65 7.12
C TYR A 36 -4.26 13.80 7.33
N ASP A 37 -3.77 14.36 6.23
CA ASP A 37 -2.89 15.54 6.25
C ASP A 37 -3.62 16.81 5.79
N ILE A 38 -3.51 17.86 6.60
CA ILE A 38 -3.80 19.23 6.20
C ILE A 38 -2.57 20.07 6.52
N SER A 39 -2.07 20.78 5.52
CA SER A 39 -0.92 21.68 5.68
C SER A 39 -1.26 23.10 5.25
N TYR A 40 -0.60 24.09 5.86
CA TYR A 40 -0.61 25.46 5.37
C TYR A 40 0.72 25.72 4.67
N GLN A 41 0.69 26.02 3.39
CA GLN A 41 1.87 26.15 2.55
C GLN A 41 1.98 27.53 1.92
N PHE A 42 3.20 28.05 1.87
CA PHE A 42 3.57 29.26 1.17
C PHE A 42 4.80 28.98 0.30
N SER A 43 4.78 29.41 -0.96
CA SER A 43 5.91 29.25 -1.88
C SER A 43 6.15 30.52 -2.70
N PRO A 44 7.32 31.16 -2.57
CA PRO A 44 7.68 32.34 -3.37
C PRO A 44 8.19 31.97 -4.78
N SER A 45 8.22 30.66 -5.12
CA SER A 45 8.70 30.18 -6.43
C SER A 45 7.91 30.78 -7.59
N GLU A 46 8.59 31.12 -8.69
CA GLU A 46 7.93 31.63 -9.89
C GLU A 46 6.90 30.63 -10.45
N ASN A 47 7.18 29.34 -10.32
CA ASN A 47 6.33 28.23 -10.77
C ASN A 47 5.21 27.86 -9.77
N ALA A 48 5.17 28.49 -8.59
CA ALA A 48 4.12 28.20 -7.61
C ALA A 48 2.75 28.70 -8.10
N SER A 49 1.70 27.95 -7.77
CA SER A 49 0.33 28.36 -8.03
C SER A 49 0.03 29.70 -7.33
N ARG A 50 -0.90 30.48 -7.88
CA ARG A 50 -1.29 31.79 -7.31
C ARG A 50 -1.73 31.68 -5.85
N SER A 51 -2.35 30.56 -5.47
CA SER A 51 -2.78 30.31 -4.10
C SER A 51 -1.58 30.12 -3.16
N LEU A 52 -0.59 29.31 -3.55
CA LEU A 52 0.61 29.07 -2.75
C LEU A 52 1.49 30.32 -2.60
N LYS A 53 1.48 31.24 -3.57
CA LYS A 53 2.18 32.53 -3.47
C LYS A 53 1.61 33.48 -2.41
N ASN A 54 0.37 33.27 -1.98
CA ASN A 54 -0.29 34.08 -0.95
C ASN A 54 -0.49 33.31 0.37
N GLY A 55 -0.07 32.05 0.42
CA GLY A 55 -0.39 31.13 1.51
C GLY A 55 -1.75 30.46 1.28
N ALA A 56 -1.77 29.13 1.36
CA ALA A 56 -2.99 28.35 1.20
C ALA A 56 -2.98 27.10 2.09
N PHE A 57 -4.16 26.66 2.51
CA PHE A 57 -4.33 25.30 3.00
C PHE A 57 -4.27 24.33 1.82
N VAL A 58 -3.50 23.27 2.00
CA VAL A 58 -3.35 22.16 1.06
C VAL A 58 -3.84 20.91 1.78
N LEU A 59 -4.74 20.19 1.12
CA LEU A 59 -5.18 18.89 1.56
C LEU A 59 -4.18 17.87 1.00
N GLY A 60 -3.62 17.05 1.88
CA GLY A 60 -2.84 15.88 1.49
C GLY A 60 -3.76 14.69 1.23
N GLN A 61 -3.24 13.50 1.53
CA GLN A 61 -3.95 12.24 1.34
C GLN A 61 -4.81 11.90 2.57
N TYR A 62 -5.93 11.24 2.34
CA TYR A 62 -6.70 10.53 3.36
C TYR A 62 -6.45 9.03 3.21
N ASP A 63 -5.89 8.42 4.23
CA ASP A 63 -5.50 7.01 4.25
C ASP A 63 -6.44 6.26 5.21
N LEU A 64 -7.09 5.22 4.71
CA LEU A 64 -8.08 4.41 5.41
C LEU A 64 -7.61 2.96 5.50
N PHE A 65 -7.33 2.53 6.72
CA PHE A 65 -7.06 1.15 7.07
C PHE A 65 -8.30 0.49 7.67
N THR A 66 -8.62 -0.69 7.17
CA THR A 66 -9.59 -1.57 7.79
C THR A 66 -9.07 -3.00 7.87
N SER A 67 -9.24 -3.66 9.01
CA SER A 67 -8.93 -5.08 9.14
C SER A 67 -10.02 -5.85 9.86
N TYR A 68 -10.36 -7.02 9.32
CA TYR A 68 -11.41 -7.88 9.82
C TYR A 68 -10.84 -9.26 10.16
N ASN A 69 -10.96 -9.65 11.42
CA ASN A 69 -10.63 -10.99 11.88
C ASN A 69 -11.84 -11.89 11.65
N ILE A 70 -11.76 -12.81 10.68
CA ILE A 70 -12.83 -13.79 10.42
C ILE A 70 -12.90 -14.77 11.60
N ASP A 71 -11.73 -15.20 12.08
CA ASP A 71 -11.52 -16.00 13.28
C ASP A 71 -10.13 -15.73 13.89
N ASN A 72 -9.67 -16.57 14.81
CA ASN A 72 -8.38 -16.41 15.50
C ASN A 72 -7.14 -16.68 14.62
N ARG A 73 -7.32 -17.11 13.36
CA ARG A 73 -6.25 -17.47 12.43
C ARG A 73 -6.33 -16.67 11.13
N ILE A 74 -7.52 -16.23 10.74
CA ILE A 74 -7.76 -15.56 9.47
C ILE A 74 -8.06 -14.08 9.69
N GLU A 75 -7.22 -13.23 9.10
CA GLU A 75 -7.42 -11.78 9.03
C GLU A 75 -7.49 -11.33 7.58
N VAL A 76 -8.36 -10.36 7.29
CA VAL A 76 -8.38 -9.64 6.02
C VAL A 76 -8.06 -8.18 6.29
N LEU A 77 -7.08 -7.63 5.59
CA LEU A 77 -6.67 -6.23 5.69
C LEU A 77 -6.90 -5.52 4.35
N ALA A 78 -7.44 -4.31 4.40
CA ALA A 78 -7.51 -3.40 3.27
C ALA A 78 -7.02 -2.00 3.65
N GLU A 79 -6.31 -1.35 2.73
CA GLU A 79 -5.87 0.04 2.81
C GLU A 79 -6.32 0.76 1.54
N LEU A 80 -7.01 1.89 1.71
CA LEU A 80 -7.45 2.74 0.63
C LEU A 80 -6.91 4.15 0.84
N VAL A 81 -6.26 4.69 -0.19
CA VAL A 81 -5.78 6.07 -0.19
C VAL A 81 -6.68 6.90 -1.07
N PHE A 82 -7.10 8.04 -0.56
CA PHE A 82 -7.94 9.01 -1.24
C PHE A 82 -7.15 10.29 -1.41
N GLU A 83 -7.06 10.76 -2.64
CA GLU A 83 -6.40 12.01 -2.97
C GLU A 83 -7.24 12.86 -3.91
N ALA A 84 -6.97 14.16 -3.92
CA ALA A 84 -7.70 15.09 -4.77
C ALA A 84 -6.76 16.02 -5.54
N PRO A 85 -5.82 15.49 -6.35
CA PRO A 85 -4.89 16.32 -7.11
C PRO A 85 -5.68 17.21 -8.07
N GLY A 86 -5.58 18.53 -7.90
CA GLY A 86 -6.33 19.48 -8.73
C GLY A 86 -7.86 19.50 -8.51
N GLY A 87 -8.37 18.80 -7.49
CA GLY A 87 -9.78 18.82 -7.08
C GLY A 87 -10.65 17.68 -7.60
N GLU A 88 -10.10 16.74 -8.38
CA GLU A 88 -10.79 15.49 -8.74
C GLU A 88 -10.40 14.40 -7.77
N LEU A 89 -11.39 13.63 -7.26
CA LEU A 89 -11.13 12.56 -6.30
C LEU A 89 -10.58 11.32 -7.01
N GLU A 90 -9.39 10.90 -6.60
CA GLU A 90 -8.74 9.65 -6.98
C GLU A 90 -8.70 8.71 -5.76
N VAL A 91 -8.80 7.40 -6.03
CA VAL A 91 -8.87 6.36 -4.99
C VAL A 91 -7.99 5.20 -5.39
N ASP A 92 -6.99 4.93 -4.56
CA ASP A 92 -6.00 3.88 -4.77
C ASP A 92 -6.15 2.78 -3.73
N LEU A 93 -6.01 1.53 -4.18
CA LEU A 93 -6.02 0.35 -3.32
C LEU A 93 -4.59 -0.01 -2.96
N GLU A 94 -4.14 0.36 -1.77
CA GLU A 94 -2.73 0.18 -1.39
C GLU A 94 -2.41 -1.18 -0.78
N ARG A 95 -3.34 -1.72 0.00
CA ARG A 95 -3.25 -3.09 0.50
C ARG A 95 -4.58 -3.79 0.38
N LEU A 96 -4.51 -5.06 -0.01
CA LEU A 96 -5.58 -6.03 0.15
C LEU A 96 -4.93 -7.37 0.44
N LEU A 97 -4.92 -7.78 1.71
CA LEU A 97 -4.23 -8.97 2.19
C LEU A 97 -5.20 -9.90 2.91
N ILE A 98 -5.02 -11.20 2.67
CA ILE A 98 -5.61 -12.25 3.48
C ILE A 98 -4.47 -12.97 4.19
N SER A 99 -4.53 -13.00 5.52
CA SER A 99 -3.51 -13.59 6.37
C SER A 99 -4.05 -14.82 7.08
N TYR A 100 -3.26 -15.89 7.10
CA TYR A 100 -3.54 -17.14 7.81
C TYR A 100 -2.40 -17.49 8.76
N THR A 101 -2.68 -17.49 10.07
CA THR A 101 -1.72 -17.81 11.12
C THR A 101 -1.78 -19.31 11.48
N PHE A 102 -0.71 -20.03 11.12
CA PHE A 102 -0.55 -21.45 11.44
C PHE A 102 -0.19 -21.64 12.92
N ILE A 103 0.80 -20.89 13.36
CA ILE A 103 1.32 -20.83 14.73
C ILE A 103 1.87 -19.41 14.95
N ASP A 104 2.15 -19.05 16.21
CA ASP A 104 2.68 -17.71 16.57
C ASP A 104 3.98 -17.33 15.84
N LEU A 105 4.68 -18.33 15.31
CA LEU A 105 5.93 -18.18 14.57
C LEU A 105 5.76 -18.17 13.05
N LEU A 106 4.55 -18.40 12.51
CA LEU A 106 4.34 -18.60 11.07
C LEU A 106 2.95 -18.15 10.62
N THR A 107 2.95 -17.09 9.80
CA THR A 107 1.78 -16.55 9.12
C THR A 107 2.03 -16.54 7.62
N LEU A 108 1.07 -17.01 6.84
CA LEU A 108 1.03 -16.85 5.39
C LEU A 108 0.13 -15.67 5.05
N GLU A 109 0.58 -14.79 4.16
CA GLU A 109 -0.26 -13.74 3.59
C GLU A 109 -0.29 -13.85 2.08
N VAL A 110 -1.43 -13.51 1.50
CA VAL A 110 -1.67 -13.51 0.06
C VAL A 110 -2.44 -12.25 -0.31
N GLY A 111 -2.02 -11.57 -1.37
CA GLY A 111 -2.73 -10.41 -1.90
C GLY A 111 -1.81 -9.33 -2.45
N ARG A 112 -2.32 -8.08 -2.49
CA ARG A 112 -1.56 -6.87 -2.83
C ARG A 112 -1.07 -6.21 -1.55
N GLY A 113 0.20 -5.86 -1.48
CA GLY A 113 0.65 -4.97 -0.43
C GLY A 113 2.09 -4.54 -0.53
N HIS A 114 2.55 -3.88 0.52
CA HIS A 114 3.90 -3.33 0.55
C HIS A 114 4.97 -4.43 0.49
N SER A 115 5.97 -4.17 -0.35
CA SER A 115 7.20 -4.92 -0.40
C SER A 115 7.88 -4.89 0.98
N PRO A 116 8.32 -6.04 1.52
CA PRO A 116 9.12 -6.04 2.75
C PRO A 116 10.52 -5.45 2.53
N LEU A 117 10.88 -5.16 1.26
CA LEU A 117 12.16 -4.59 0.87
C LEU A 117 12.13 -3.07 1.06
N GLY A 118 12.59 -2.61 2.22
CA GLY A 118 12.75 -1.18 2.52
C GLY A 118 12.11 -0.77 3.85
N TYR A 119 12.92 -0.24 4.76
CA TYR A 119 12.47 0.20 6.09
C TYR A 119 11.47 1.37 6.02
N TYR A 120 11.66 2.31 5.08
CA TYR A 120 10.89 3.54 5.01
C TYR A 120 9.43 3.29 4.59
N GLY A 121 9.19 2.60 3.48
CA GLY A 121 7.84 2.30 3.00
C GLY A 121 7.04 1.35 3.92
N ASN A 122 7.72 0.58 4.78
CA ASN A 122 7.07 -0.29 5.78
C ASN A 122 6.80 0.40 7.12
N THR A 123 7.45 1.54 7.39
CA THR A 123 7.33 2.25 8.67
C THR A 123 6.50 3.53 8.54
N PHE A 124 6.51 4.14 7.35
CA PHE A 124 5.83 5.39 7.05
C PHE A 124 4.95 5.16 5.82
N HIS A 125 3.66 4.89 6.03
CA HIS A 125 2.80 4.41 4.95
C HIS A 125 2.31 5.52 4.04
N HIS A 126 1.63 6.57 4.51
CA HIS A 126 1.32 7.76 3.69
C HIS A 126 1.34 9.07 4.50
N GLY A 127 1.85 9.00 5.74
CA GLY A 127 1.95 10.16 6.63
C GLY A 127 3.28 10.88 6.49
N ARG A 128 3.36 11.93 5.66
CA ARG A 128 4.53 12.84 5.62
C ARG A 128 4.90 13.41 6.99
N GLN A 129 3.93 13.46 7.91
CA GLN A 129 4.12 13.91 9.29
C GLN A 129 4.76 12.84 10.20
N LEU A 130 4.72 11.57 9.79
CA LEU A 130 5.42 10.45 10.43
C LEU A 130 6.85 10.30 9.86
N GLU A 131 7.08 10.74 8.63
CA GLU A 131 8.40 10.74 7.99
C GLU A 131 9.35 11.75 8.65
N SER A 132 10.63 11.38 8.83
CA SER A 132 11.63 12.27 9.43
C SER A 132 12.11 13.36 8.46
N THR A 133 11.80 13.22 7.18
CA THR A 133 12.09 14.17 6.10
C THR A 133 10.79 14.61 5.43
N ILE A 134 10.76 15.82 4.87
CA ILE A 134 9.56 16.37 4.21
C ILE A 134 9.15 15.55 2.98
N ASN A 135 10.10 14.88 2.35
CA ASN A 135 9.94 13.98 1.20
C ASN A 135 10.67 12.67 1.46
N ARG A 136 10.26 11.60 0.77
CA ARG A 136 10.97 10.32 0.74
C ARG A 136 12.30 10.43 -0.01
N PRO A 137 13.35 9.67 0.38
CA PRO A 137 14.56 9.56 -0.44
C PRO A 137 14.26 8.93 -1.80
N LEU A 138 14.80 9.47 -2.90
CA LEU A 138 14.53 9.05 -4.28
C LEU A 138 14.62 7.53 -4.55
N ILE A 139 15.53 6.81 -3.89
CA ILE A 139 15.66 5.35 -4.05
C ILE A 139 14.54 4.54 -3.35
N LEU A 140 13.76 5.20 -2.50
CA LEU A 140 12.68 4.65 -1.68
C LEU A 140 11.33 5.33 -1.99
N GLU A 141 11.26 6.19 -3.02
CA GLU A 141 9.99 6.67 -3.54
C GLU A 141 9.13 5.48 -4.00
N PHE A 142 7.82 5.66 -3.99
CA PHE A 142 6.92 4.66 -4.54
C PHE A 142 7.13 4.60 -6.06
N GLU A 143 6.86 3.45 -6.67
CA GLU A 143 7.12 3.25 -8.09
C GLU A 143 6.29 4.16 -9.02
N ASP A 144 5.12 4.60 -8.59
CA ASP A 144 4.23 5.56 -9.25
C ASP A 144 4.78 6.99 -9.17
N GLU A 145 5.64 7.26 -8.19
CA GLU A 145 6.42 8.50 -8.04
C GLU A 145 7.81 8.42 -8.72
N GLY A 146 8.21 7.27 -9.27
CA GLY A 146 9.50 7.07 -9.95
C GLY A 146 10.54 6.28 -9.15
N GLY A 147 10.12 5.63 -8.07
CA GLY A 147 10.92 4.73 -7.25
C GLY A 147 11.52 3.56 -7.99
N LEU A 148 12.78 3.22 -7.66
CA LEU A 148 13.52 2.12 -8.29
C LEU A 148 13.22 0.74 -7.70
N VAL A 149 12.72 0.69 -6.46
CA VAL A 149 12.39 -0.55 -5.76
C VAL A 149 10.88 -0.71 -5.79
N PRO A 150 10.33 -1.86 -6.23
CA PRO A 150 8.89 -2.11 -6.17
C PRO A 150 8.43 -2.00 -4.72
N ALA A 151 7.62 -1.00 -4.45
CA ALA A 151 7.08 -0.76 -3.12
C ALA A 151 5.76 -1.49 -2.93
N HIS A 152 5.02 -1.77 -3.99
CA HIS A 152 3.89 -2.72 -3.97
C HIS A 152 4.23 -4.02 -4.69
N ASN A 153 3.58 -5.11 -4.25
CA ASN A 153 3.66 -6.42 -4.89
C ASN A 153 2.33 -7.16 -4.76
N VAL A 154 2.00 -7.94 -5.78
CA VAL A 154 0.93 -8.94 -5.73
C VAL A 154 1.57 -10.31 -5.64
N GLY A 155 1.28 -11.05 -4.57
CA GLY A 155 1.93 -12.32 -4.33
C GLY A 155 1.54 -12.97 -3.01
N MET A 156 2.47 -13.76 -2.50
CA MET A 156 2.36 -14.43 -1.22
C MET A 156 3.68 -14.38 -0.46
N TRP A 157 3.58 -14.28 0.86
CA TRP A 157 4.76 -14.31 1.72
C TRP A 157 4.48 -14.99 3.06
N LEU A 158 5.50 -15.67 3.56
CA LEU A 158 5.54 -16.24 4.89
C LEU A 158 6.30 -15.29 5.81
N ARG A 159 5.72 -14.99 6.96
CA ARG A 159 6.37 -14.20 8.01
C ARG A 159 6.37 -14.93 9.34
N GLY A 160 7.36 -14.59 10.15
CA GLY A 160 7.44 -15.08 11.51
C GLY A 160 8.26 -14.16 12.40
N PHE A 161 7.93 -14.19 13.68
CA PHE A 161 8.61 -13.42 14.71
C PHE A 161 8.89 -14.34 15.89
N THR A 162 10.11 -14.33 16.41
CA THR A 162 10.45 -15.02 17.66
C THR A 162 11.22 -14.08 18.58
N ALA A 163 10.83 -14.07 19.86
CA ALA A 163 11.55 -13.37 20.92
C ALA A 163 11.93 -14.39 22.01
N GLY A 164 13.22 -14.51 22.28
CA GLY A 164 13.73 -15.41 23.30
C GLY A 164 15.01 -14.88 23.95
N ASN A 165 15.62 -15.68 24.83
CA ASN A 165 16.83 -15.27 25.56
C ASN A 165 18.02 -14.94 24.65
N ALA A 166 18.02 -15.45 23.41
CA ALA A 166 19.07 -15.22 22.42
C ALA A 166 18.83 -13.96 21.55
N GLY A 167 17.70 -13.27 21.72
CA GLY A 167 17.35 -12.07 20.96
C GLY A 167 15.98 -12.14 20.30
N VAL A 168 15.75 -11.20 19.40
CA VAL A 168 14.52 -11.05 18.60
C VAL A 168 14.87 -11.29 17.14
N MET A 169 14.07 -12.09 16.45
CA MET A 169 14.21 -12.38 15.02
C MET A 169 12.87 -12.18 14.32
N ASP A 170 12.86 -11.38 13.27
CA ASP A 170 11.75 -11.16 12.35
C ASP A 170 12.21 -11.61 10.97
N TYR A 171 11.49 -12.56 10.38
CA TYR A 171 11.83 -13.07 9.06
C TYR A 171 10.63 -13.01 8.12
N THR A 172 10.92 -12.79 6.85
CA THR A 172 9.93 -12.83 5.77
C THR A 172 10.57 -13.47 4.55
N ILE A 173 9.85 -14.36 3.89
CA ILE A 173 10.18 -14.86 2.56
C ILE A 173 8.94 -14.80 1.69
N GLY A 174 9.07 -14.41 0.43
CA GLY A 174 7.91 -14.23 -0.43
C GLY A 174 8.20 -14.38 -1.90
N VAL A 175 7.13 -14.71 -2.63
CA VAL A 175 7.10 -14.75 -4.08
C VAL A 175 5.99 -13.83 -4.57
N ALA A 176 6.29 -13.01 -5.58
CA ALA A 176 5.31 -12.10 -6.17
C ALA A 176 5.45 -12.04 -7.69
N ASN A 177 4.51 -11.37 -8.33
CA ASN A 177 4.57 -11.09 -9.76
C ASN A 177 5.85 -10.33 -10.10
N GLY A 178 6.53 -10.81 -11.13
CA GLY A 178 7.74 -10.19 -11.65
C GLY A 178 7.41 -9.09 -12.65
N GLN A 179 8.32 -8.13 -12.77
CA GLN A 179 8.24 -7.09 -13.78
C GLN A 179 8.38 -7.67 -15.18
N GLN A 180 7.79 -7.00 -16.17
CA GLN A 180 7.95 -7.30 -17.58
C GLN A 180 8.33 -6.02 -18.34
N ILE A 181 9.02 -6.15 -19.47
CA ILE A 181 9.12 -5.06 -20.43
C ILE A 181 7.93 -5.20 -21.38
N ASP A 182 7.09 -4.18 -21.43
CA ASP A 182 6.03 -4.09 -22.44
C ASP A 182 6.71 -4.07 -23.82
N ALA A 183 6.47 -5.11 -24.61
CA ALA A 183 7.10 -5.28 -25.91
C ALA A 183 6.60 -4.27 -26.94
N ASP A 184 5.43 -3.66 -26.72
CA ASP A 184 4.82 -2.72 -27.66
C ASP A 184 5.34 -1.29 -27.45
N HIS A 185 5.68 -0.92 -26.21
CA HIS A 185 6.10 0.44 -25.84
C HIS A 185 7.54 0.54 -25.32
N GLY A 186 8.18 -0.59 -24.99
CA GLY A 186 9.53 -0.62 -24.40
C GLY A 186 9.60 -0.10 -22.97
N GLU A 187 8.45 -0.01 -22.29
CA GLU A 187 8.32 0.50 -20.92
C GLU A 187 8.29 -0.64 -19.91
N LEU A 188 8.66 -0.36 -18.66
CA LEU A 188 8.65 -1.34 -17.57
C LEU A 188 7.22 -1.49 -17.02
N ALA A 189 6.62 -2.66 -17.21
CA ALA A 189 5.37 -3.05 -16.59
C ALA A 189 5.66 -3.72 -15.23
N LEU A 190 5.16 -3.12 -14.15
CA LEU A 190 5.48 -3.53 -12.78
C LEU A 190 4.58 -4.65 -12.23
N ASN A 191 3.48 -4.97 -12.92
CA ASN A 191 2.54 -6.06 -12.60
C ASN A 191 2.02 -6.05 -11.15
N LEU A 192 1.66 -4.85 -10.71
CA LEU A 192 1.25 -4.54 -9.34
C LEU A 192 -0.21 -4.84 -9.03
N ASN A 193 -1.00 -5.16 -10.05
CA ASN A 193 -2.45 -5.30 -9.92
C ASN A 193 -2.96 -6.66 -10.42
N GLU A 194 -2.32 -7.25 -11.44
CA GLU A 194 -2.74 -8.51 -12.06
C GLU A 194 -1.53 -9.42 -12.32
N ASP A 195 -1.75 -10.74 -12.33
CA ASP A 195 -0.77 -11.73 -12.79
C ASP A 195 -1.04 -12.05 -14.27
N ASP A 196 -0.42 -11.27 -15.15
CA ASP A 196 -0.61 -11.35 -16.60
C ASP A 196 0.58 -11.98 -17.33
N ASN A 197 1.59 -12.44 -16.59
CA ASN A 197 2.84 -12.95 -17.16
C ASN A 197 3.53 -13.99 -16.27
N PRO A 198 4.45 -14.81 -16.84
CA PRO A 198 5.07 -15.90 -16.09
C PRO A 198 6.22 -15.45 -15.17
N ASN A 199 6.64 -14.17 -15.18
CA ASN A 199 7.77 -13.72 -14.38
C ASN A 199 7.36 -13.70 -12.90
N LYS A 200 8.29 -14.13 -12.04
CA LYS A 200 8.13 -14.13 -10.59
C LYS A 200 9.38 -13.58 -9.93
N ILE A 201 9.19 -12.82 -8.85
CA ILE A 201 10.27 -12.36 -7.99
C ILE A 201 10.28 -13.17 -6.70
N LEU A 202 11.47 -13.48 -6.18
CA LEU A 202 11.69 -14.07 -4.86
C LEU A 202 12.38 -13.03 -3.99
N PHE A 203 11.86 -12.79 -2.80
CA PHE A 203 12.41 -11.82 -1.85
C PHE A 203 12.40 -12.35 -0.41
N GLY A 204 13.21 -11.75 0.45
CA GLY A 204 13.15 -12.03 1.88
C GLY A 204 14.03 -11.11 2.73
N LYS A 205 13.73 -11.09 4.03
CA LYS A 205 14.49 -10.42 5.08
C LYS A 205 14.60 -11.34 6.32
N LEU A 206 15.64 -11.12 7.13
CA LEU A 206 15.94 -11.83 8.38
C LEU A 206 16.34 -10.81 9.46
#